data_AF-A0A380DU36-F1
#
_entry.id   AF-A0A380DU36-F1
#
_cell.length_a   1.000
_cell.length_b   1.000
_cell.length_c   1.000
_cell.angle_alpha   90.00
_cell.angle_beta   90.00
_cell.angle_gamma   90.00
#
_symmetry.space_group_name_H-M   'P 1'
#
loop_
_entity.id
_entity.type
_entity.pdbx_description
1 polymer ?
#
loop_
_entity_poly.entity_id
_entity_poly.type
_entity_poly.pdbx_seq_one_letter_code
_entity_poly.pdbx_strand_id
1 'polypeptide(L)'
;MPDLTPFWISIRVAVISTIIVTVLGIFISKWLYRRKGSWVKVLESLLILPIVLPPTVLGFILLIIFSPRGPIGQFFANVLHLPVVFTLTGAVIASVIVSFPLMYQHTVQGFRGIDTKMINTARTMGASETKIFLKLILPIS
;
A
#
# COMPACT_ATOMS: atom_id res chain seq x y z
N MET A 1 -37.33 -1.87 -5.90
CA MET A 1 -36.14 -2.73 -5.83
C MET A 1 -35.07 -1.94 -5.08
N PRO A 2 -34.28 -2.52 -4.17
CA PRO A 2 -33.23 -1.78 -3.48
C PRO A 2 -32.21 -1.27 -4.52
N ASP A 3 -31.82 0.00 -4.41
CA ASP A 3 -30.81 0.60 -5.28
C ASP A 3 -29.45 -0.02 -4.96
N LEU A 4 -28.95 -0.88 -5.85
CA LEU A 4 -27.67 -1.59 -5.68
C LEU A 4 -26.44 -0.72 -6.03
N THR A 5 -26.63 0.57 -6.30
CA THR A 5 -25.54 1.48 -6.68
C THR A 5 -24.44 1.60 -5.62
N PRO A 6 -24.71 1.66 -4.29
CA PRO A 6 -23.64 1.77 -3.29
C PRO A 6 -22.80 0.49 -3.19
N PHE A 7 -23.43 -0.66 -3.44
CA PHE A 7 -22.77 -1.96 -3.46
C PHE A 7 -21.72 -2.03 -4.59
N TRP A 8 -22.11 -1.63 -5.81
CA TRP A 8 -21.20 -1.59 -6.95
C TRP A 8 -20.06 -0.58 -6.79
N ILE A 9 -20.33 0.59 -6.23
CA ILE A 9 -19.30 1.59 -5.93
C ILE A 9 -18.29 1.02 -4.92
N SER A 10 -18.78 0.37 -3.86
CA SER A 10 -17.93 -0.24 -2.83
C SER A 10 -17.03 -1.33 -3.40
N ILE A 11 -17.57 -2.23 -4.23
CA ILE A 11 -16.78 -3.26 -4.92
C ILE A 11 -15.71 -2.62 -5.80
N ARG A 12 -16.08 -1.62 -6.60
CA ARG A 12 -15.13 -0.95 -7.50
C ARG A 12 -13.98 -0.31 -6.73
N VAL A 13 -14.27 0.38 -5.64
CA VAL A 13 -13.26 0.98 -4.75
C VAL A 13 -12.39 -0.09 -4.11
N ALA A 14 -12.98 -1.16 -3.59
CA ALA A 14 -12.27 -2.27 -2.94
C ALA A 14 -11.31 -2.98 -3.91
N VAL A 15 -11.74 -3.31 -5.12
CA VAL A 15 -10.90 -3.98 -6.13
C VAL A 15 -9.74 -3.08 -6.53
N ILE A 16 -10.00 -1.82 -6.88
CA ILE A 16 -8.94 -0.89 -7.32
C ILE A 16 -7.93 -0.65 -6.20
N SER A 17 -8.41 -0.37 -4.98
CA SER A 17 -7.53 -0.15 -3.82
C SER A 17 -6.72 -1.39 -3.47
N THR A 18 -7.31 -2.58 -3.54
CA THR A 18 -6.60 -3.84 -3.26
C THR A 18 -5.46 -4.07 -4.24
N ILE A 19 -5.68 -3.84 -5.54
CA ILE A 19 -4.63 -3.97 -6.57
C ILE A 19 -3.50 -2.99 -6.27
N ILE A 20 -3.82 -1.71 -6.03
CA ILE A 20 -2.83 -0.67 -5.74
C ILE A 20 -2.03 -1.01 -4.47
N VAL A 21 -2.72 -1.33 -3.38
CA VAL A 21 -2.11 -1.67 -2.08
C VAL A 21 -1.25 -2.91 -2.20
N THR A 22 -1.67 -3.93 -2.96
CA THR A 22 -0.90 -5.15 -3.15
C THR A 22 0.41 -4.87 -3.86
N VAL A 23 0.35 -4.14 -4.98
CA VAL A 23 1.54 -3.77 -5.74
C VAL A 23 2.48 -2.93 -4.87
N LEU A 24 1.98 -1.84 -4.28
CA LEU A 24 2.79 -0.95 -3.45
C LEU A 24 3.37 -1.67 -2.23
N GLY A 25 2.56 -2.47 -1.54
CA GLY A 25 2.94 -3.23 -0.35
C GLY A 25 4.05 -4.24 -0.65
N ILE A 26 3.97 -4.96 -1.76
CA ILE A 26 5.01 -5.90 -2.21
C ILE A 26 6.31 -5.16 -2.56
N PHE A 27 6.23 -4.07 -3.34
CA PHE A 27 7.42 -3.32 -3.75
C PHE A 27 8.12 -2.66 -2.56
N ILE A 28 7.37 -2.00 -1.67
CA ILE A 28 7.92 -1.31 -0.51
C ILE A 28 8.47 -2.32 0.50
N SER A 29 7.73 -3.41 0.79
CA SER A 29 8.22 -4.48 1.65
C SER A 29 9.49 -5.11 1.11
N LYS A 30 9.56 -5.38 -0.21
CA LYS A 30 10.76 -5.94 -0.86
C LYS A 30 11.96 -5.01 -0.69
N TRP A 31 11.73 -3.70 -0.80
CA TRP A 31 12.78 -2.71 -0.68
C TRP A 31 13.28 -2.55 0.77
N LEU A 32 12.37 -2.67 1.74
CA LEU A 32 12.65 -2.38 3.13
C LEU A 32 13.08 -3.61 3.95
N TYR A 33 12.58 -4.82 3.65
CA TYR A 33 12.78 -5.99 4.51
C TYR A 33 14.25 -6.42 4.70
N ARG A 34 15.12 -6.17 3.72
CA ARG A 34 16.56 -6.49 3.83
C ARG A 34 17.40 -5.34 4.36
N ARG A 35 16.84 -4.13 4.47
CA ARG A 35 17.59 -2.94 4.89
C ARG A 35 17.60 -2.85 6.41
N LYS A 36 18.76 -2.50 6.97
CA LYS A 36 18.96 -2.27 8.41
C LYS A 36 19.46 -0.84 8.60
N GLY A 37 18.86 -0.10 9.53
CA GLY A 37 19.28 1.27 9.85
C GLY A 37 18.23 2.06 10.63
N SER A 38 18.65 3.16 11.26
CA SER A 38 17.72 4.03 12.02
C SER A 38 16.66 4.68 11.12
N TRP A 39 17.04 5.10 9.91
CA TRP A 39 16.11 5.69 8.94
C TRP A 39 15.04 4.71 8.46
N VAL A 40 15.35 3.40 8.39
CA VAL A 40 14.38 2.35 8.08
C VAL A 40 13.29 2.29 9.15
N LYS A 41 13.66 2.36 10.44
CA LYS A 41 12.70 2.38 11.55
C LYS A 41 11.76 3.59 11.49
N VAL A 42 12.31 4.76 11.15
CA VAL A 42 11.51 5.98 10.98
C VAL A 42 10.52 5.81 9.83
N LEU A 43 10.97 5.27 8.69
CA LEU A 43 10.09 5.02 7.56
C LEU A 43 9.01 3.99 7.89
N GLU A 44 9.36 2.87 8.52
CA GLU A 44 8.38 1.87 8.97
C GLU A 44 7.34 2.47 9.93
N SER A 45 7.78 3.34 10.85
CA SER A 45 6.87 4.04 11.75
C SER A 45 5.90 4.95 10.99
N LEU A 46 6.36 5.66 9.96
CA LEU A 46 5.50 6.48 9.10
C LEU A 46 4.52 5.64 8.29
N LEU A 47 4.96 4.49 7.77
CA LEU A 47 4.10 3.57 7.03
C LEU A 47 3.02 2.93 7.91
N ILE A 48 3.32 2.70 9.19
CA ILE A 48 2.38 2.10 10.15
C ILE A 48 1.45 3.15 10.79
N LEU A 49 1.85 4.42 10.80
CA LEU A 49 1.12 5.53 11.42
C LEU A 49 -0.40 5.55 11.17
N PRO A 50 -0.92 5.27 9.95
CA PRO A 50 -2.37 5.29 9.72
C PRO A 50 -3.19 4.34 10.59
N ILE A 51 -2.62 3.21 11.04
CA ILE A 51 -3.33 2.24 11.89
C ILE A 51 -3.42 2.69 13.36
N VAL A 52 -2.53 3.60 13.77
CA VAL A 52 -2.47 4.12 15.14
C VAL A 52 -3.43 5.29 15.33
N LEU A 53 -3.76 6.00 14.24
CA LEU A 53 -4.69 7.11 14.27
C LEU A 53 -6.14 6.63 14.28
N PRO A 54 -7.05 7.31 15.01
CA PRO A 54 -8.48 7.09 14.86
C PRO A 54 -8.93 7.32 13.41
N PRO A 55 -9.85 6.52 12.86
CA PRO A 55 -10.27 6.62 11.46
C PRO A 55 -10.87 7.99 11.12
N THR A 56 -11.55 8.63 12.07
CA THR A 56 -12.09 9.99 11.93
C THR A 56 -11.00 11.04 11.75
N VAL A 57 -9.90 10.93 12.52
CA VAL A 57 -8.76 11.85 12.42
C VAL A 57 -8.05 11.67 11.09
N LEU A 58 -7.88 10.43 10.65
CA LEU A 58 -7.29 10.13 9.35
C LEU A 58 -8.14 10.72 8.22
N GLY A 59 -9.47 10.53 8.26
CA GLY A 59 -10.38 11.13 7.29
C GLY A 59 -10.29 12.66 7.26
N PHE A 60 -10.23 13.31 8.42
CA PHE A 60 -10.07 14.75 8.51
C PHE A 60 -8.72 15.26 7.96
N ILE A 61 -7.62 14.57 8.26
CA ILE A 61 -6.29 14.88 7.70
C ILE A 61 -6.34 14.77 6.17
N LEU A 62 -6.97 13.72 5.62
CA LEU A 62 -7.12 13.56 4.18
C LEU A 62 -7.93 14.69 3.57
N LEU A 63 -9.02 15.13 4.20
CA LEU A 63 -9.80 16.28 3.74
C LEU A 63 -8.99 17.57 3.74
N ILE A 64 -8.13 17.79 4.73
CA ILE A 64 -7.24 18.96 4.77
C ILE A 64 -6.21 18.88 3.65
N ILE A 65 -5.52 17.74 3.51
CA ILE A 65 -4.47 17.54 2.49
C ILE A 65 -5.04 17.71 1.09
N PHE A 66 -6.18 17.07 0.81
CA PHE A 66 -6.82 17.10 -0.49
C PHE A 66 -7.83 18.24 -0.65
N SER A 67 -7.86 19.19 0.28
CA SER A 67 -8.75 20.36 0.20
C SER A 67 -8.51 21.10 -1.13
N PRO A 68 -9.57 21.46 -1.89
CA PRO A 68 -9.43 22.19 -3.15
C PRO A 68 -8.73 23.56 -3.01
N ARG A 69 -8.67 24.09 -1.79
CA ARG A 69 -7.96 25.35 -1.47
C ARG A 69 -6.47 25.13 -1.16
N GLY A 70 -6.04 23.90 -0.93
CA GLY A 70 -4.65 23.54 -0.64
C GLY A 70 -3.86 23.23 -1.91
N PRO A 71 -2.52 23.32 -1.85
CA PRO A 71 -1.66 23.11 -3.02
C PRO A 71 -1.78 21.69 -3.59
N ILE A 72 -1.93 20.68 -2.72
CA ILE A 72 -2.10 19.28 -3.14
C ILE A 72 -3.47 19.08 -3.80
N GLY A 73 -4.55 19.56 -3.19
CA GLY A 73 -5.88 19.47 -3.80
C GLY A 73 -5.98 20.21 -5.15
N GLN A 74 -5.34 21.38 -5.28
CA GLN A 74 -5.25 22.09 -6.55
C GLN A 74 -4.42 21.34 -7.59
N PHE A 75 -3.31 20.71 -7.22
CA PHE A 75 -2.53 19.89 -8.14
C PHE A 75 -3.39 18.75 -8.71
N PHE A 76 -4.11 18.03 -7.85
CA PHE A 76 -5.00 16.96 -8.29
C PHE A 76 -6.16 17.46 -9.17
N ALA A 77 -6.76 18.60 -8.82
CA ALA A 77 -7.88 19.16 -9.58
C ALA A 77 -7.45 19.80 -10.92
N ASN A 78 -6.35 20.53 -10.95
CA ASN A 78 -5.97 21.37 -12.10
C ASN A 78 -4.98 20.66 -13.03
N VAL A 79 -4.08 19.82 -12.51
CA VAL A 79 -3.06 19.12 -13.33
C VAL A 79 -3.55 17.74 -13.72
N LEU A 80 -4.09 16.98 -12.75
CA LEU A 80 -4.54 15.62 -12.99
C LEU A 80 -6.03 15.54 -13.39
N HIS A 81 -6.76 16.67 -13.33
CA HIS A 81 -8.21 16.73 -13.57
C HIS A 81 -9.01 15.70 -12.75
N LEU A 82 -8.51 15.36 -11.56
CA LEU A 82 -9.02 14.34 -10.66
C LEU A 82 -9.36 14.97 -9.30
N PRO A 83 -10.56 15.55 -9.14
CA PRO A 83 -11.00 16.02 -7.83
C PRO A 83 -11.04 14.84 -6.85
N VAL A 84 -10.49 15.03 -5.65
CA VAL A 84 -10.32 13.95 -4.66
C VAL A 84 -11.41 13.99 -3.58
N VAL A 85 -11.84 15.18 -3.16
CA VAL A 85 -12.82 15.32 -2.08
C VAL A 85 -14.23 14.95 -2.57
N PHE A 86 -14.90 14.04 -1.86
CA PHE A 86 -16.22 13.49 -2.19
C PHE A 86 -16.32 12.78 -3.57
N THR A 87 -15.22 12.19 -4.03
CA THR A 87 -15.20 11.43 -5.29
C THR A 87 -14.81 9.97 -5.09
N LEU A 88 -15.03 9.15 -6.13
CA LEU A 88 -14.59 7.75 -6.16
C LEU A 88 -13.06 7.65 -6.03
N THR A 89 -12.32 8.58 -6.64
CA THR A 89 -10.86 8.68 -6.52
C THR A 89 -10.44 8.92 -5.07
N GLY A 90 -11.13 9.80 -4.34
CA GLY A 90 -10.90 10.01 -2.92
C GLY A 90 -11.16 8.77 -2.08
N ALA A 91 -12.25 8.05 -2.37
CA ALA A 91 -12.54 6.80 -1.68
C ALA A 91 -11.42 5.76 -1.90
N VAL A 92 -10.92 5.62 -3.14
CA VAL A 92 -9.78 4.74 -3.45
C VAL A 92 -8.53 5.17 -2.70
N ILE A 93 -8.16 6.45 -2.72
CA ILE A 93 -6.97 6.95 -2.01
C ILE A 93 -7.08 6.70 -0.50
N ALA A 94 -8.23 6.99 0.09
CA ALA A 94 -8.47 6.77 1.51
C ALA A 94 -8.36 5.27 1.86
N SER A 95 -8.99 4.40 1.08
CA SER A 95 -8.88 2.95 1.24
C SER A 95 -7.43 2.46 1.12
N VAL A 96 -6.67 2.98 0.16
CA VAL A 96 -5.25 2.64 0.00
C VAL A 96 -4.47 3.01 1.25
N ILE A 97 -4.64 4.22 1.78
CA ILE A 97 -3.89 4.70 2.96
C ILE A 97 -4.22 3.90 4.21
N VAL A 98 -5.49 3.51 4.39
CA VAL A 98 -5.93 2.70 5.54
C VAL A 98 -5.47 1.25 5.43
N SER A 99 -5.54 0.65 4.24
CA SER A 99 -5.21 -0.76 4.03
C SER A 99 -3.71 -1.02 3.84
N PHE A 100 -2.93 0.00 3.46
CA PHE A 100 -1.51 -0.13 3.20
C PHE A 100 -0.69 -0.65 4.40
N PRO A 101 -0.83 -0.14 5.64
CA PRO A 101 -0.10 -0.64 6.81
C PRO A 101 -0.31 -2.13 7.05
N LEU A 102 -1.55 -2.59 6.89
CA LEU A 102 -1.92 -4.00 7.04
C LEU A 102 -1.22 -4.85 5.99
N MET A 103 -1.30 -4.46 4.72
CA MET A 103 -0.64 -5.18 3.63
C MET A 103 0.88 -5.22 3.79
N TYR A 104 1.49 -4.11 4.22
CA TYR A 104 2.93 -4.05 4.52
C TYR A 104 3.30 -5.07 5.61
N GLN A 105 2.56 -5.10 6.72
CA GLN A 105 2.80 -6.05 7.81
C GLN A 105 2.67 -7.51 7.36
N HIS A 106 1.60 -7.84 6.62
CA HIS A 106 1.39 -9.19 6.09
C HIS A 106 2.53 -9.61 5.15
N THR A 107 2.92 -8.72 4.23
CA THR A 107 3.97 -9.02 3.26
C THR A 107 5.34 -9.20 3.94
N VAL A 108 5.69 -8.34 4.90
CA VAL A 108 6.95 -8.48 5.65
C VAL A 108 6.97 -9.76 6.47
N GLN A 109 5.84 -10.16 7.08
CA GLN A 109 5.75 -11.42 7.80
C GLN A 109 5.91 -12.62 6.85
N GLY A 110 5.27 -12.60 5.68
CA GLY A 110 5.45 -13.62 4.63
C GLY A 110 6.92 -13.72 4.20
N PHE A 111 7.58 -12.59 3.94
CA PHE A 111 9.01 -12.57 3.55
C PHE A 111 9.94 -13.11 4.64
N ARG A 112 9.62 -12.86 5.92
CA ARG A 112 10.39 -13.37 7.06
C ARG A 112 10.15 -14.85 7.33
N GLY A 113 9.02 -15.41 6.90
CA GLY A 113 8.70 -16.83 7.04
C GLY A 113 9.49 -17.76 6.10
N ILE A 114 10.15 -17.21 5.08
CA ILE A 114 10.90 -18.01 4.10
C ILE A 114 12.25 -18.47 4.67
N ASP A 115 12.53 -19.77 4.58
CA ASP A 115 13.83 -20.33 4.98
C ASP A 115 14.96 -19.74 4.12
N THR A 116 15.93 -19.14 4.80
CA THR A 116 17.12 -18.54 4.18
C THR A 116 17.97 -19.61 3.47
N LYS A 117 17.94 -20.87 3.92
CA LYS A 117 18.63 -21.97 3.23
C LYS A 117 18.12 -22.14 1.80
N MET A 118 16.80 -22.04 1.59
CA MET A 118 16.19 -22.21 0.27
C MET A 118 16.64 -21.11 -0.70
N ILE A 119 16.73 -19.87 -0.20
CA ILE A 119 17.28 -18.73 -0.94
C ILE A 119 18.77 -18.96 -1.29
N ASN A 120 19.57 -19.44 -0.32
CA ASN A 120 20.99 -19.70 -0.53
C ASN A 120 21.25 -20.83 -1.53
N THR A 121 20.47 -21.92 -1.50
CA THR A 121 20.57 -23.00 -2.49
C THR A 121 20.24 -22.50 -3.89
N ALA A 122 19.21 -21.65 -4.03
CA ALA A 122 18.87 -21.04 -5.32
C ALA A 122 20.02 -20.15 -5.86
N ARG A 123 20.72 -19.42 -4.99
CA ARG A 123 21.93 -18.66 -5.36
C ARG A 123 23.06 -19.56 -5.83
N THR A 124 23.33 -20.66 -5.13
CA THR A 124 24.35 -21.64 -5.52
C THR A 124 24.05 -22.29 -6.87
N MET A 125 22.76 -22.46 -7.21
CA MET A 125 22.31 -22.90 -8.54
C MET A 125 22.36 -21.81 -9.63
N GLY A 126 22.92 -20.64 -9.35
CA GLY A 126 23.09 -19.55 -10.31
C GLY A 126 21.83 -18.72 -10.57
N ALA A 127 20.80 -18.79 -9.71
CA ALA A 127 19.61 -17.95 -9.87
C ALA A 127 19.92 -16.49 -9.49
N SER A 128 19.54 -15.54 -10.36
CA SER A 128 19.63 -14.11 -10.07
C SER A 128 18.63 -13.69 -8.97
N GLU A 129 18.93 -12.62 -8.23
CA GLU A 129 18.05 -12.11 -7.17
C GLU A 129 16.63 -11.79 -7.66
N THR A 130 16.47 -11.34 -8.91
CA THR A 130 15.16 -11.12 -9.53
C THR A 130 14.40 -12.42 -9.74
N LYS A 131 15.09 -13.48 -10.18
CA LYS A 131 14.50 -14.81 -10.37
C LYS A 131 14.11 -15.44 -9.04
N ILE A 132 14.96 -15.31 -8.02
CA ILE A 132 14.67 -15.75 -6.65
C ILE A 132 13.44 -14.99 -6.12
N PHE A 133 13.36 -13.68 -6.32
CA PHE A 133 12.20 -12.91 -5.88
C PHE A 133 10.91 -13.35 -6.57
N LEU A 134 10.88 -13.40 -7.91
CA LEU A 134 9.65 -13.67 -8.66
C LEU A 134 9.21 -15.14 -8.63
N LYS A 135 10.15 -16.09 -8.56
CA LYS A 135 9.85 -17.53 -8.66
C LYS A 135 9.90 -18.27 -7.33
N LEU A 136 10.41 -17.65 -6.27
CA LEU A 136 10.56 -18.30 -4.97
C LEU A 136 9.94 -17.47 -3.85
N ILE A 137 10.34 -16.20 -3.70
CA ILE A 137 9.81 -15.36 -2.61
C ILE A 137 8.32 -15.05 -2.82
N LEU A 138 7.98 -14.45 -3.96
CA LEU A 138 6.63 -13.99 -4.26
C LEU A 138 5.54 -15.09 -4.29
N PRO A 139 5.78 -16.33 -4.80
CA PRO A 139 4.77 -17.39 -4.75
C PRO A 139 4.64 -18.09 -3.39
N ILE A 140 5.62 -17.96 -2.49
CA ILE A 140 5.62 -18.61 -1.16
C ILE A 140 5.14 -17.66 -0.06
N SER A 141 5.23 -16.36 -0.30
CA SER A 141 4.81 -15.31 0.64
C SER A 141 3.34 -14.97 0.46
#